data_AF-A0A7C6YTG6-F1
#
_entry.id   AF-A0A7C6YTG6-F1
#
_cell.length_a   1.000
_cell.length_b   1.000
_cell.length_c   1.000
_cell.angle_alpha   90.00
_cell.angle_beta   90.00
_cell.angle_gamma   90.00
#
_symmetry.space_group_name_H-M   'P 1'
#
loop_
_entity.id
_entity.type
_entity.pdbx_description
1 polymer ?
#
loop_
_entity_poly.entity_id
_entity_poly.type
_entity_poly.pdbx_seq_one_letter_code
_entity_poly.pdbx_strand_id
1 'polypeptide(L)'
;ESAGSKWAKIIAGRGHYRVLYERDPTVTKHNPNAAEQIFEEACKKFGKENVRLDNYSDKEGISEFPVLKQDSKIMPSSLLSVLITDLPKAVIEYVFVAQEILAEAKEWLANSWEDLIRSKGEDE
;
A
#
# COMPACT_ATOMS: atom_id res chain seq x y z
N GLU A 1 29.19 6.56 8.41
CA GLU A 1 27.97 6.65 9.24
C GLU A 1 27.34 5.27 9.37
N SER A 2 26.82 4.90 10.55
CA SER A 2 26.07 3.66 10.71
C SER A 2 24.65 3.82 10.14
N ALA A 3 24.05 2.72 9.67
CA ALA A 3 22.69 2.72 9.13
C ALA A 3 21.65 3.31 10.12
N GLY A 4 21.80 3.02 11.42
CA GLY A 4 20.92 3.56 12.47
C GLY A 4 21.01 5.09 12.62
N SER A 5 22.20 5.67 12.45
CA SER A 5 22.40 7.12 12.52
C SER A 5 21.67 7.86 11.39
N LYS A 6 21.65 7.30 10.18
CA LYS A 6 20.93 7.86 9.03
C LYS A 6 19.42 7.93 9.28
N TRP A 7 18.81 6.82 9.71
CA TRP A 7 17.36 6.77 9.94
C TRP A 7 16.91 7.63 11.11
N ALA A 8 17.71 7.69 12.19
CA ALA A 8 17.43 8.58 13.32
C ALA A 8 17.38 10.05 12.88
N LYS A 9 18.31 10.49 12.03
CA LYS A 9 18.31 11.85 11.46
C LYS A 9 17.06 12.13 10.62
N ILE A 10 16.67 11.18 9.76
CA ILE A 10 15.48 11.30 8.91
C ILE A 10 14.21 11.48 9.77
N ILE A 11 14.05 10.64 10.81
CA ILE A 11 12.89 10.70 11.69
C ILE A 11 12.89 11.99 12.50
N ALA A 12 14.00 12.30 13.18
CA ALA A 12 14.12 13.50 14.03
C ALA A 12 13.95 14.80 13.21
N GLY A 13 14.47 14.83 11.99
CA GLY A 13 14.37 15.96 11.07
C GLY A 13 13.06 16.03 10.28
N ARG A 14 12.11 15.10 10.49
CA ARG A 14 10.87 14.96 9.70
C ARG A 14 11.11 14.85 8.18
N GLY A 15 12.27 14.35 7.78
CA GLY A 15 12.65 14.07 6.39
C GLY A 15 12.21 12.69 5.91
N HIS A 16 11.17 12.12 6.55
CA HIS A 16 10.61 10.83 6.15
C HIS A 16 10.03 10.91 4.74
N TYR A 17 9.93 9.75 4.10
CA TYR A 17 9.47 9.66 2.73
C TYR A 17 8.01 10.09 2.65
N ARG A 18 7.63 10.67 1.52
CA ARG A 18 6.33 11.29 1.29
C ARG A 18 5.56 10.51 0.27
N VAL A 19 4.23 10.49 0.40
CA VAL A 19 3.34 9.78 -0.51
C VAL A 19 3.48 10.39 -1.92
N LEU A 20 3.86 9.55 -2.87
CA LEU A 20 3.81 9.82 -4.30
C LEU A 20 2.51 9.29 -4.90
N TYR A 21 2.14 8.06 -4.53
CA TYR A 21 0.93 7.38 -5.00
C TYR A 21 0.25 6.67 -3.83
N GLU A 22 -1.07 6.70 -3.85
CA GLU A 22 -1.96 5.95 -2.97
C GLU A 22 -2.93 5.17 -3.86
N ARG A 23 -3.23 3.94 -3.46
CA ARG A 23 -4.18 3.06 -4.14
C ARG A 23 -5.48 3.79 -4.46
N ASP A 24 -5.80 3.87 -5.75
CA ASP A 24 -7.08 4.36 -6.23
C ASP A 24 -7.93 3.16 -6.69
N PRO A 25 -9.08 2.88 -6.05
CA PRO A 25 -9.97 1.78 -6.45
C PRO A 25 -10.42 1.84 -7.90
N THR A 26 -10.55 3.04 -8.48
CA THR A 26 -10.95 3.22 -9.89
C THR A 26 -9.84 2.74 -10.82
N VAL A 27 -8.57 3.03 -10.49
CA VAL A 27 -7.41 2.54 -11.23
C VAL A 27 -7.22 1.05 -11.02
N THR A 28 -7.30 0.56 -9.77
CA THR A 28 -7.08 -0.85 -9.47
C THR A 28 -8.09 -1.78 -10.16
N LYS A 29 -9.32 -1.31 -10.39
CA LYS A 29 -10.32 -2.07 -11.15
C LYS A 29 -9.84 -2.45 -12.56
N HIS A 30 -9.01 -1.59 -13.16
CA HIS A 30 -8.46 -1.79 -14.51
C HIS A 30 -7.03 -2.33 -14.49
N ASN A 31 -6.25 -1.95 -13.49
CA ASN A 31 -4.87 -2.37 -13.31
C ASN A 31 -4.61 -2.72 -11.84
N PRO A 32 -4.78 -3.99 -11.45
CA PRO A 32 -4.57 -4.45 -10.08
C PRO A 32 -3.15 -4.21 -9.54
N ASN A 33 -2.17 -4.07 -10.43
CA ASN A 33 -0.76 -3.95 -10.11
C ASN A 33 -0.23 -2.52 -10.26
N ALA A 34 -1.11 -1.51 -10.32
CA ALA A 34 -0.73 -0.11 -10.58
C ALA A 34 0.34 0.40 -9.59
N ALA A 35 0.19 0.10 -8.30
CA ALA A 35 1.16 0.51 -7.27
C ALA A 35 2.56 -0.06 -7.52
N GLU A 36 2.64 -1.34 -7.90
CA GLU A 36 3.89 -2.04 -8.19
C GLU A 36 4.55 -1.50 -9.47
N GLN A 37 3.76 -1.27 -10.52
CA GLN A 37 4.26 -0.67 -11.76
C GLN A 37 4.79 0.76 -11.54
N ILE A 38 4.06 1.59 -10.80
CA ILE A 38 4.51 2.93 -10.43
C ILE A 38 5.80 2.85 -9.62
N PHE A 39 5.91 1.92 -8.68
CA PHE A 39 7.13 1.70 -7.89
C PHE A 39 8.32 1.31 -8.77
N GLU A 40 8.16 0.37 -9.70
CA GLU A 40 9.22 -0.09 -10.60
C GLU A 40 9.73 1.04 -11.49
N GLU A 41 8.83 1.77 -12.15
CA GLU A 41 9.20 2.87 -13.04
C GLU A 41 9.79 4.05 -12.25
N ALA A 42 9.27 4.34 -11.06
CA ALA A 42 9.86 5.34 -10.17
C ALA A 42 11.27 4.94 -9.71
N CYS A 43 11.52 3.65 -9.41
CA CYS A 43 12.85 3.17 -9.08
C CYS A 43 13.84 3.32 -10.23
N LYS A 44 13.40 3.07 -11.48
CA LYS A 44 14.23 3.27 -12.67
C LYS A 44 14.61 4.74 -12.86
N LYS A 45 13.69 5.67 -12.57
CA LYS A 45 13.92 7.11 -12.75
C LYS A 45 14.70 7.75 -11.61
N PHE A 46 14.34 7.46 -10.36
CA PHE A 46 14.83 8.20 -9.18
C PHE A 46 15.78 7.40 -8.29
N GLY A 47 16.06 6.14 -8.62
CA GLY A 47 16.90 5.25 -7.83
C GLY A 47 16.11 4.51 -6.74
N LYS A 48 16.41 3.22 -6.59
CA LYS A 48 15.73 2.32 -5.63
C LYS A 48 15.86 2.78 -4.18
N GLU A 49 16.97 3.44 -3.85
CA GLU A 49 17.21 3.97 -2.52
C GLU A 49 16.22 5.07 -2.15
N ASN A 50 15.65 5.81 -3.11
CA ASN A 50 14.77 6.97 -2.91
C ASN A 50 13.27 6.66 -3.01
N VAL A 51 12.90 5.40 -3.28
CA VAL A 51 11.49 4.99 -3.43
C VAL A 51 11.17 3.82 -2.50
N ARG A 52 10.01 3.81 -1.87
CA ARG A 52 9.52 2.70 -1.04
C ARG A 52 8.11 2.31 -1.48
N LEU A 53 7.87 1.01 -1.59
CA LEU A 53 6.54 0.44 -1.74
C LEU A 53 6.11 -0.08 -0.37
N ASP A 54 4.93 0.34 0.08
CA ASP A 54 4.24 -0.24 1.22
C ASP A 54 2.95 -0.87 0.70
N ASN A 55 2.91 -2.19 0.67
CA ASN A 55 1.72 -2.97 0.31
C ASN A 55 1.29 -3.73 1.55
N TYR A 56 0.18 -3.30 2.13
CA TYR A 56 -0.48 -3.98 3.22
C TYR A 56 -1.84 -4.47 2.74
N SER A 57 -1.95 -5.79 2.62
CA SER A 57 -3.25 -6.47 2.61
C SER A 57 -3.39 -7.18 3.95
N ASP A 58 -4.57 -7.09 4.56
CA ASP A 58 -4.94 -7.98 5.66
C ASP A 58 -4.83 -9.43 5.16
N LYS A 59 -3.69 -10.07 5.45
CA LYS A 59 -3.39 -11.45 5.06
C LYS A 59 -4.24 -12.43 5.86
N GLU A 60 -4.55 -12.06 7.09
CA GLU A 60 -5.49 -12.78 7.92
C GLU A 60 -6.88 -12.27 7.56
N GLY A 61 -7.71 -13.16 7.03
CA GLY A 61 -9.14 -12.89 7.00
C GLY A 61 -9.65 -12.60 8.41
N ILE A 62 -10.91 -12.19 8.48
CA ILE A 62 -11.67 -11.97 9.71
C ILE A 62 -11.16 -12.85 10.86
N SER A 63 -10.58 -12.21 11.87
CA SER A 63 -10.06 -12.92 13.05
C SER A 63 -11.22 -13.64 13.73
N GLU A 64 -11.30 -14.96 13.59
CA GLU A 64 -12.27 -15.75 14.33
C GLU A 64 -11.88 -15.79 15.80
N PHE A 65 -12.85 -15.51 16.67
CA PHE A 65 -12.68 -15.64 18.11
C PHE A 65 -13.87 -16.37 18.73
N PRO A 66 -13.64 -17.16 19.78
CA PRO A 66 -14.71 -17.88 20.47
C PRO A 66 -15.59 -16.91 21.26
N VAL A 67 -16.90 -17.13 21.23
CA VAL A 67 -17.92 -16.39 21.97
C VAL A 67 -18.65 -17.35 22.90
N LEU A 68 -18.67 -17.03 24.20
CA LEU A 68 -19.45 -17.78 25.19
C LEU A 68 -20.90 -17.28 25.16
N LYS A 69 -21.82 -18.16 24.79
CA LYS A 69 -23.25 -17.86 24.81
C LYS A 69 -23.86 -18.08 26.20
N GLN A 70 -25.05 -17.52 26.41
CA GLN A 70 -25.79 -17.68 27.66
C GLN A 70 -26.13 -19.14 28.00
N ASP A 71 -26.27 -20.01 26.99
CA ASP A 71 -26.45 -21.46 27.16
C ASP A 71 -25.14 -22.21 27.47
N SER A 72 -24.08 -21.47 27.85
CA SER A 72 -22.72 -21.97 28.11
C SER A 72 -22.05 -22.67 26.93
N LYS A 73 -22.61 -22.54 25.71
CA LYS A 73 -21.95 -23.04 24.50
C LYS A 73 -20.94 -22.03 23.97
N ILE A 74 -19.79 -22.55 23.54
CA ILE A 74 -18.79 -21.77 22.82
C ILE A 74 -19.12 -21.85 21.33
N MET A 75 -19.25 -20.70 20.67
CA MET A 75 -19.46 -20.61 19.23
C MET A 75 -18.48 -19.60 18.61
N PRO A 76 -18.03 -19.81 17.37
CA PRO A 76 -17.22 -18.84 16.65
C PRO A 76 -18.01 -17.55 16.37
N SER A 77 -17.32 -16.42 16.40
CA SER A 77 -17.89 -15.08 16.20
C SER A 77 -18.57 -14.91 14.83
N SER A 78 -18.03 -15.54 13.79
CA SER A 78 -18.58 -15.55 12.42
C SER A 78 -19.99 -16.15 12.32
N LEU A 79 -20.31 -17.17 13.12
CA LEU A 79 -21.64 -17.79 13.12
C LEU A 79 -22.69 -16.96 13.85
N LEU A 80 -22.28 -15.96 14.63
CA LEU A 80 -23.17 -15.13 15.43
C LEU A 80 -23.36 -13.73 14.84
N SER A 81 -22.49 -13.30 13.92
CA SER A 81 -22.54 -11.95 13.34
C SER A 81 -22.20 -11.97 11.85
N VAL A 82 -23.19 -11.61 11.04
CA VAL A 82 -23.02 -11.42 9.58
C VAL A 82 -22.06 -10.26 9.27
N LEU A 83 -21.96 -9.26 10.15
CA LEU A 83 -21.01 -8.14 9.97
C LEU A 83 -19.56 -8.59 10.08
N ILE A 84 -19.30 -9.65 10.86
CA ILE A 84 -17.97 -10.22 11.00
C ILE A 84 -17.61 -10.94 9.69
N THR A 85 -18.53 -11.65 9.05
CA THR A 85 -18.28 -12.34 7.76
C THR A 85 -18.20 -11.42 6.56
N ASP A 86 -18.90 -10.28 6.59
CA ASP A 86 -19.03 -9.37 5.44
C ASP A 86 -18.04 -8.19 5.49
N LEU A 87 -17.09 -8.19 6.45
CA LEU A 87 -16.11 -7.11 6.55
C LEU A 87 -15.17 -7.13 5.32
N PRO A 88 -15.13 -6.06 4.51
CA PRO A 88 -14.24 -6.02 3.36
C PRO A 88 -12.79 -6.02 3.82
N LYS A 89 -11.94 -6.79 3.12
CA LYS A 89 -10.50 -6.78 3.39
C LYS A 89 -9.93 -5.40 3.11
N ALA A 90 -9.22 -4.83 4.08
CA ALA A 90 -8.44 -3.62 3.83
C ALA A 90 -7.27 -3.97 2.91
N VAL A 91 -7.19 -3.29 1.78
CA VAL A 91 -6.04 -3.32 0.89
C VAL A 91 -5.52 -1.90 0.78
N ILE A 92 -4.30 -1.70 1.26
CA ILE A 92 -3.62 -0.42 1.33
C ILE A 92 -2.33 -0.56 0.51
N GLU A 93 -2.16 0.33 -0.46
CA GLU A 93 -0.92 0.39 -1.24
C GLU A 93 -0.47 1.84 -1.35
N TYR A 94 0.78 2.07 -0.94
CA TYR A 94 1.43 3.37 -1.04
C TYR A 94 2.76 3.23 -1.74
N VAL A 95 3.05 4.19 -2.63
CA VAL A 95 4.41 4.44 -3.11
C VAL A 95 4.87 5.74 -2.47
N PHE A 96 6.00 5.66 -1.76
CA PHE A 96 6.64 6.80 -1.14
C PHE A 96 7.94 7.17 -1.83
N VAL A 97 8.27 8.45 -1.83
CA VAL A 97 9.55 8.99 -2.33
C VAL A 97 10.27 9.83 -1.29
N ALA A 98 11.59 9.91 -1.40
CA ALA A 98 12.39 10.81 -0.57
C ALA A 98 11.90 12.26 -0.70
N GLN A 99 11.93 13.01 0.41
CA GLN A 99 11.34 14.35 0.47
C GLN A 99 12.01 15.31 -0.53
N GLU A 100 13.30 15.11 -0.78
CA GLU A 100 14.15 15.92 -1.66
C GLU A 100 13.70 15.87 -3.12
N ILE A 101 13.11 14.75 -3.55
CA ILE A 101 12.69 14.53 -4.94
C ILE A 101 11.16 14.62 -5.13
N LEU A 102 10.40 14.94 -4.08
CA LEU A 102 8.94 14.86 -4.12
C LEU A 102 8.31 15.72 -5.22
N ALA A 103 8.82 16.94 -5.41
CA ALA A 103 8.28 17.86 -6.42
C ALA A 103 8.46 17.31 -7.83
N GLU A 104 9.67 16.89 -8.16
CA GLU A 104 10.01 16.28 -9.46
C GLU A 104 9.25 14.96 -9.69
N ALA A 105 9.15 14.12 -8.65
CA ALA A 105 8.43 12.87 -8.72
C ALA A 105 6.94 13.06 -8.99
N LYS A 106 6.30 14.08 -8.39
CA LYS A 106 4.90 14.41 -8.64
C LYS A 106 4.66 14.89 -10.06
N GLU A 107 5.52 15.77 -10.57
CA GLU A 107 5.43 16.25 -11.94
C GLU A 107 5.62 15.10 -12.94
N TRP A 108 6.60 14.23 -12.68
CA TRP A 108 6.79 13.03 -13.47
C TRP A 108 5.57 12.12 -13.47
N LEU A 109 5.00 11.82 -12.30
CA LEU A 109 3.83 10.94 -12.19
C LEU A 109 2.65 11.51 -12.97
N ALA A 110 2.42 12.82 -12.91
CA ALA A 110 1.36 13.48 -13.67
C ALA A 110 1.58 13.36 -15.19
N ASN A 111 2.82 13.53 -15.65
CA ASN A 111 3.17 13.45 -17.07
C ASN A 111 3.17 12.02 -17.62
N SER A 112 3.44 11.03 -16.77
CA SER A 112 3.52 9.61 -17.15
C SER A 112 2.26 8.82 -16.75
N TRP A 113 1.22 9.49 -16.25
CA TRP A 113 0.06 8.83 -15.66
C TRP A 113 -0.63 7.85 -16.60
N GLU A 114 -0.94 8.29 -17.83
CA GLU A 114 -1.67 7.48 -18.82
C GLU A 114 -0.93 6.18 -19.17
N ASP A 115 0.39 6.26 -19.31
CA ASP A 115 1.23 5.09 -19.62
C ASP A 115 1.34 4.12 -18.42
N LEU A 116 1.39 4.65 -17.20
CA LEU A 116 1.59 3.87 -15.98
C LEU A 116 0.32 3.14 -15.51
N ILE A 117 -0.86 3.70 -15.75
CA ILE A 117 -2.12 3.07 -15.31
C ILE A 117 -2.61 1.99 -16.27
N ARG A 118 -2.08 1.92 -17.49
CA ARG A 118 -2.44 0.88 -18.46
C ARG A 118 -1.95 -0.48 -17.97
N SER A 119 -2.84 -1.47 -17.95
CA SER A 119 -2.46 -2.85 -17.59
C SER A 119 -1.40 -3.37 -18.57
N LYS A 120 -0.28 -3.90 -18.05
CA LYS A 120 0.77 -4.58 -18.86
C LYS A 120 0.29 -5.92 -19.47
N GLY A 121 -0.98 -6.30 -19.30
CA GLY A 121 -1.53 -7.59 -19.71
C GLY A 121 -2.17 -7.67 -21.10
N GLU A 122 -2.04 -6.64 -21.96
CA GLU A 122 -2.63 -6.65 -23.32
C GLU A 122 -1.61 -6.84 -24.46
N ASP A 123 -0.30 -6.94 -24.17
CA ASP A 123 0.76 -7.04 -25.19
C ASP A 123 1.58 -8.35 -25.12
N GLU A 124 0.93 -9.51 -24.87
CA GLU A 124 1.48 -10.85 -25.15
C GLU A 124 0.50 -11.73 -25.96
#